data_AF-A0A376WAZ3-F1
#
_entry.id   AF-A0A376WAZ3-F1
#
_cell.length_a   1.000
_cell.length_b   1.000
_cell.length_c   1.000
_cell.angle_alpha   90.00
_cell.angle_beta   90.00
_cell.angle_gamma   90.00
#
_symmetry.space_group_name_H-M   'P 1'
#
loop_
_entity.id
_entity.type
_entity.pdbx_description
1 polymer ?
#
loop_
_entity_poly.entity_id
_entity_poly.type
_entity_poly.pdbx_seq_one_letter_code
_entity_poly.pdbx_strand_id
1 'polypeptide(L)'
;MFLFNLEEKLSKSKQEIDLLVEQLNEVLRNVPGDIIISGVASTSPVNIGVHSRSPLGYKSVWLLVGYDELVLKAFQAFHYGLIARARRDELLNAGGHAVRQICALAQSYKTVPATRSDISSGSQKGKEAISRYGMPDPDVLSGKKRSSFSAPLK
;
A
#
# COMPACT_ATOMS: atom_id res chain seq x y z
N MET A 1 7.75 -14.51 -6.69
CA MET A 1 6.55 -14.23 -5.86
C MET A 1 6.52 -12.80 -5.35
N PHE A 2 7.60 -12.30 -4.75
CA PHE A 2 7.63 -10.99 -4.09
C PHE A 2 6.97 -9.83 -4.86
N LEU A 3 7.40 -9.55 -6.11
CA LEU A 3 6.87 -8.41 -6.87
C LEU A 3 5.35 -8.51 -7.13
N PHE A 4 4.85 -9.72 -7.42
CA PHE A 4 3.42 -9.96 -7.60
C PHE A 4 2.65 -9.71 -6.30
N ASN A 5 3.12 -10.28 -5.19
CA ASN A 5 2.50 -10.09 -3.89
C ASN A 5 2.53 -8.63 -3.44
N LEU A 6 3.64 -7.93 -3.70
CA LEU A 6 3.78 -6.50 -3.39
C LEU A 6 2.79 -5.67 -4.20
N GLU A 7 2.68 -5.92 -5.50
CA GLU A 7 1.72 -5.21 -6.35
C GLU A 7 0.27 -5.44 -5.91
N GLU A 8 -0.11 -6.70 -5.67
CA GLU A 8 -1.46 -7.04 -5.17
C GLU A 8 -1.74 -6.37 -3.83
N LYS A 9 -0.77 -6.40 -2.90
CA LYS A 9 -0.95 -5.82 -1.59
C LYS A 9 -1.06 -4.30 -1.65
N LEU A 10 -0.24 -3.64 -2.47
CA LEU A 10 -0.34 -2.21 -2.74
C LEU A 10 -1.71 -1.84 -3.29
N SER A 11 -2.22 -2.62 -4.25
CA SER A 11 -3.54 -2.38 -4.84
C SER A 11 -4.65 -2.48 -3.79
N LYS A 12 -4.63 -3.54 -2.97
CA LYS A 12 -5.61 -3.75 -1.89
C LYS A 12 -5.52 -2.64 -0.84
N SER A 13 -4.33 -2.32 -0.36
CA SER A 13 -4.13 -1.26 0.64
C SER A 13 -4.54 0.12 0.10
N LYS A 14 -4.33 0.38 -1.19
CA LYS A 14 -4.85 1.62 -1.81
C LYS A 14 -6.37 1.65 -1.81
N GLN A 15 -7.03 0.57 -2.23
CA GLN A 15 -8.50 0.48 -2.21
C GLN A 15 -9.07 0.65 -0.79
N GLU A 16 -8.42 0.07 0.22
CA GLU A 16 -8.78 0.24 1.62
C GLU A 16 -8.72 1.72 2.03
N ILE A 17 -7.64 2.43 1.71
CA ILE A 17 -7.51 3.86 2.02
C ILE A 17 -8.52 4.69 1.24
N ASP A 18 -8.70 4.45 -0.05
CA ASP A 18 -9.64 5.20 -0.90
C ASP A 18 -11.08 5.06 -0.35
N LEU A 19 -11.45 3.88 0.14
CA LEU A 19 -12.76 3.64 0.79
C LEU A 19 -12.91 4.45 2.09
N LEU A 20 -11.88 4.50 2.93
CA LEU A 20 -11.92 5.28 4.18
C LEU A 20 -12.00 6.78 3.91
N VAL A 21 -11.30 7.26 2.87
CA VAL A 21 -11.39 8.65 2.40
C VAL A 21 -12.81 8.96 1.93
N GLU A 22 -13.43 8.07 1.15
CA GLU A 22 -14.79 8.30 0.66
C GLU A 22 -15.82 8.32 1.80
N GLN A 23 -15.69 7.43 2.80
CA GLN A 23 -16.54 7.48 4.00
C GLN A 23 -16.42 8.83 4.73
N LEU A 24 -15.22 9.41 4.81
CA LEU A 24 -15.04 10.75 5.39
C LEU A 24 -15.61 11.85 4.51
N ASN A 25 -15.50 11.72 3.18
CA ASN A 25 -16.13 12.67 2.26
C ASN A 25 -17.66 12.69 2.44
N GLU A 26 -18.29 11.53 2.62
CA GLU A 26 -19.72 11.44 2.95
C GLU A 26 -20.06 12.15 4.26
N VAL A 27 -19.27 11.92 5.30
CA VAL A 27 -19.43 12.61 6.60
C VAL A 27 -19.30 14.12 6.45
N LEU A 28 -18.29 14.60 5.73
CA LEU A 28 -18.05 16.03 5.50
C LEU A 28 -19.15 16.69 4.65
N ARG A 29 -19.83 15.93 3.78
CA ARG A 29 -20.99 16.40 3.03
C ARG A 29 -22.27 16.43 3.85
N ASN A 30 -22.35 15.69 4.96
CA ASN A 30 -23.53 15.60 5.81
C ASN A 30 -23.62 16.77 6.81
N VAL A 31 -23.66 17.99 6.29
CA VAL A 31 -23.89 19.22 7.06
C VAL A 31 -25.16 19.93 6.56
N PRO A 32 -25.82 20.74 7.41
CA PRO A 32 -26.93 21.60 6.99
C PRO A 32 -26.56 22.42 5.75
N GLY A 33 -27.51 22.60 4.83
CA GLY A 33 -27.25 23.14 3.48
C GLY A 33 -26.66 24.55 3.43
N ASP A 34 -26.84 25.34 4.48
CA ASP A 34 -26.28 26.70 4.59
C ASP A 34 -24.83 26.71 5.11
N ILE A 35 -24.29 25.56 5.51
CA ILE A 35 -22.93 25.43 6.04
C ILE A 35 -21.98 25.00 4.92
N ILE A 36 -20.96 25.82 4.69
CA ILE A 36 -19.86 25.51 3.77
C ILE A 36 -18.62 25.18 4.60
N ILE A 37 -18.17 23.92 4.54
CA ILE A 37 -16.89 23.52 5.14
C ILE A 37 -15.76 23.88 4.18
N SER A 38 -14.82 24.70 4.63
CA SER A 38 -13.61 25.01 3.88
C SER A 38 -12.72 23.77 3.73
N GLY A 39 -11.93 23.72 2.66
CA GLY A 39 -10.89 22.69 2.50
C GLY A 39 -9.88 22.68 3.66
N VAL A 40 -9.22 21.55 3.84
CA VAL A 40 -8.20 21.34 4.88
C VAL A 40 -6.80 21.30 4.25
N ALA A 41 -5.83 21.91 4.92
CA ALA A 41 -4.42 21.83 4.59
C ALA A 41 -3.58 21.83 5.87
N SER A 42 -2.40 21.22 5.82
CA SER A 42 -1.43 21.33 6.91
C SER A 42 -0.90 22.77 7.01
N THR A 43 -0.80 23.30 8.23
CA THR A 43 -0.18 24.62 8.48
C THR A 43 1.34 24.59 8.31
N SER A 44 1.95 23.41 8.40
CA SER A 44 3.39 23.21 8.22
C SER A 44 3.62 21.91 7.43
N PRO A 45 3.39 21.92 6.10
CA PRO A 45 3.59 20.75 5.27
C PRO A 45 5.08 20.44 5.11
N VAL A 46 5.43 19.16 5.22
CA VAL A 46 6.79 18.69 4.93
C VAL A 46 6.90 18.37 3.44
N ASN A 47 7.83 19.04 2.76
CA ASN A 47 8.10 18.79 1.34
C ASN A 47 9.25 17.79 1.18
N ILE A 48 8.96 16.61 0.63
CA ILE A 48 9.94 15.53 0.44
C ILE A 48 10.11 15.25 -1.05
N GLY A 49 11.34 15.42 -1.56
CA GLY A 49 11.70 15.00 -2.91
C GLY A 49 11.85 13.48 -2.97
N VAL A 50 10.92 12.79 -3.62
CA VAL A 50 10.92 11.33 -3.70
C VAL A 50 11.41 10.84 -5.06
N HIS A 51 12.43 9.98 -5.03
CA HIS A 51 12.95 9.32 -6.23
C HIS A 51 12.95 7.81 -6.05
N SER A 52 12.18 7.10 -6.87
CA SER A 52 12.13 5.64 -6.90
C SER A 52 12.76 5.10 -8.18
N ARG A 53 13.53 4.01 -8.05
CA ARG A 53 14.09 3.25 -9.19
C ARG A 53 13.12 2.19 -9.73
N SER A 54 11.88 2.15 -9.24
CA SER A 54 10.86 1.21 -9.70
C SER A 54 9.45 1.82 -9.69
N PRO A 55 8.56 1.41 -10.61
CA PRO A 55 7.15 1.81 -10.58
C PRO A 55 6.44 1.44 -9.26
N LEU A 56 6.74 0.27 -8.69
CA LEU A 56 6.15 -0.16 -7.42
C LEU A 56 6.59 0.71 -6.23
N GLY A 57 7.80 1.27 -6.29
CA GLY A 57 8.23 2.27 -5.29
C GLY A 57 7.42 3.57 -5.40
N TYR A 58 7.09 4.04 -6.61
CA TYR A 58 6.17 5.18 -6.77
C TYR A 58 4.75 4.85 -6.30
N LYS A 59 4.24 3.64 -6.58
CA LYS A 59 2.94 3.20 -6.03
C LYS A 59 2.91 3.19 -4.50
N SER A 60 4.03 2.86 -3.86
CA SER A 60 4.16 2.91 -2.39
C SER A 60 4.07 4.36 -1.87
N VAL A 61 4.55 5.32 -2.64
CA VAL A 61 4.48 6.75 -2.30
C VAL A 61 3.05 7.27 -2.47
N TRP A 62 2.34 6.84 -3.52
CA TRP A 62 0.92 7.18 -3.68
C TRP A 62 0.05 6.64 -2.55
N LEU A 63 0.37 5.45 -2.01
CA LEU A 63 -0.29 4.94 -0.81
C LEU A 63 -0.07 5.87 0.39
N LEU A 64 1.16 6.38 0.57
CA LEU A 64 1.48 7.33 1.63
C LEU A 64 0.72 8.66 1.46
N VAL A 65 0.62 9.17 0.24
CA VAL A 65 -0.17 10.39 -0.06
C VAL A 65 -1.66 10.16 0.22
N GLY A 66 -2.23 9.01 -0.14
CA GLY A 66 -3.61 8.68 0.20
C GLY A 66 -3.83 8.60 1.72
N TYR A 67 -2.84 8.08 2.46
CA TYR A 67 -2.90 8.09 3.92
C TYR A 67 -2.84 9.52 4.50
N ASP A 68 -2.01 10.40 3.94
CA ASP A 68 -1.94 11.80 4.34
C ASP A 68 -3.29 12.52 4.13
N GLU A 69 -3.95 12.28 3.01
CA GLU A 69 -5.30 12.78 2.74
C GLU A 69 -6.33 12.25 3.76
N LEU A 70 -6.29 10.96 4.06
CA LEU A 70 -7.14 10.33 5.07
C LEU A 70 -6.98 11.02 6.43
N VAL A 71 -5.73 11.26 6.85
CA VAL A 71 -5.40 11.91 8.11
C VAL A 71 -5.98 13.32 8.16
N LEU A 72 -5.75 14.13 7.13
CA LEU A 72 -6.26 15.50 7.05
C LEU A 72 -7.79 15.56 7.15
N LYS A 73 -8.50 14.71 6.40
CA LYS A 73 -9.96 14.64 6.42
C LYS A 73 -10.51 14.12 7.75
N ALA A 74 -9.84 13.15 8.37
CA ALA A 74 -10.23 12.65 9.69
C ALA A 74 -10.12 13.75 10.77
N PHE A 75 -9.04 14.54 10.73
CA PHE A 75 -8.90 15.70 11.62
C PHE A 75 -9.91 16.80 11.30
N GLN A 76 -10.20 17.06 10.03
CA GLN A 76 -11.21 18.03 9.61
C GLN A 76 -12.60 17.65 10.14
N ALA A 77 -13.05 16.40 9.91
CA ALA A 77 -14.33 15.91 10.38
C ALA A 77 -14.42 15.94 11.92
N PHE A 78 -13.33 15.59 12.62
CA PHE A 78 -13.26 15.68 14.08
C PHE A 78 -13.32 17.14 14.58
N HIS A 79 -12.60 18.06 13.92
CA HIS A 79 -12.54 19.47 14.31
C HIS A 79 -13.93 20.13 14.27
N TYR A 80 -14.73 19.81 13.25
CA TYR A 80 -16.11 20.29 13.12
C TYR A 80 -17.13 19.47 13.91
N GLY A 81 -16.70 18.49 14.72
CA GLY A 81 -17.59 17.69 15.56
C GLY A 81 -18.45 16.66 14.81
N LEU A 82 -18.13 16.35 13.55
CA LEU A 82 -18.88 15.40 12.72
C LEU A 82 -18.59 13.93 13.07
N ILE A 83 -17.44 13.68 13.70
CA ILE A 83 -17.07 12.35 14.23
C ILE A 83 -16.54 12.47 15.64
N ALA A 84 -16.75 11.42 16.43
CA ALA A 84 -16.12 11.29 17.74
C ALA A 84 -14.61 11.02 17.62
N ARG A 85 -13.87 11.36 18.67
CA ARG A 85 -12.43 11.07 18.79
C ARG A 85 -12.10 9.60 18.53
N ALA A 86 -12.89 8.68 19.08
CA ALA A 86 -12.68 7.24 18.92
C ALA A 86 -12.75 6.82 17.44
N ARG A 87 -13.71 7.36 16.68
CA ARG A 87 -13.84 7.07 15.25
C ARG A 87 -12.68 7.63 14.45
N ARG A 88 -12.21 8.85 14.77
CA ARG A 88 -10.98 9.40 14.17
C ARG A 88 -9.80 8.46 14.40
N ASP A 89 -9.57 8.06 15.64
CA ASP A 89 -8.41 7.21 15.99
C ASP A 89 -8.49 5.82 15.34
N GLU A 90 -9.69 5.26 15.19
CA GLU A 90 -9.94 4.03 14.41
C GLU A 90 -9.53 4.19 12.93
N LEU A 91 -9.97 5.27 12.27
CA LEU A 91 -9.64 5.57 10.88
C LEU A 91 -8.13 5.73 10.68
N LEU A 92 -7.46 6.47 11.57
CA LEU A 92 -6.01 6.65 11.53
C LEU A 92 -5.27 5.31 11.72
N ASN A 93 -5.73 4.47 12.64
CA ASN A 93 -5.13 3.17 12.88
C ASN A 93 -5.29 2.23 11.67
N ALA A 94 -6.47 2.22 11.03
CA ALA A 94 -6.74 1.42 9.85
C ALA A 94 -5.85 1.82 8.67
N GLY A 95 -5.80 3.12 8.33
CA GLY A 95 -4.92 3.62 7.26
C GLY A 95 -3.44 3.40 7.58
N GLY A 96 -3.03 3.66 8.81
CA GLY A 96 -1.65 3.43 9.24
C GLY A 96 -1.26 1.96 9.22
N HIS A 97 -2.19 1.05 9.48
CA HIS A 97 -1.97 -0.39 9.34
C HIS A 97 -1.72 -0.78 7.88
N ALA A 98 -2.52 -0.27 6.93
CA ALA A 98 -2.35 -0.52 5.50
C ALA A 98 -0.94 -0.13 5.01
N VAL A 99 -0.44 1.05 5.41
CA VAL A 99 0.93 1.50 5.08
C VAL A 99 1.98 0.59 5.72
N ARG A 100 1.85 0.28 7.01
CA ARG A 100 2.82 -0.56 7.73
C ARG A 100 2.95 -1.97 7.15
N GLN A 101 1.87 -2.55 6.62
CA GLN A 101 1.92 -3.86 5.99
C GLN A 101 2.83 -3.87 4.75
N ILE A 102 2.82 -2.80 3.96
CA ILE A 102 3.72 -2.67 2.80
C ILE A 102 5.18 -2.52 3.25
N CYS A 103 5.43 -1.70 4.28
CA CYS A 103 6.77 -1.56 4.85
C CYS A 103 7.31 -2.89 5.37
N ALA A 104 6.51 -3.65 6.11
CA ALA A 104 6.89 -4.96 6.62
C ALA A 104 7.19 -5.94 5.48
N LEU A 105 6.34 -5.98 4.45
CA LEU A 105 6.57 -6.82 3.27
C LEU A 105 7.89 -6.46 2.58
N ALA A 106 8.14 -5.17 2.33
CA ALA A 106 9.37 -4.71 1.70
C ALA A 106 10.63 -5.02 2.52
N GLN A 107 10.58 -4.83 3.85
CA GLN A 107 11.71 -5.10 4.75
C GLN A 107 12.04 -6.59 4.88
N SER A 108 11.03 -7.46 4.77
CA SER A 108 11.18 -8.91 4.82
C SER A 108 11.89 -9.50 3.59
N TYR A 109 11.92 -8.77 2.47
CA TYR A 109 12.49 -9.28 1.23
C TYR A 109 14.02 -9.22 1.24
N LYS A 110 14.63 -10.34 0.83
CA LYS A 110 16.07 -10.49 0.63
C LYS A 110 16.31 -11.25 -0.69
N THR A 111 17.06 -10.64 -1.59
CA THR A 111 17.35 -11.26 -2.89
C THR A 111 18.02 -12.63 -2.72
N VAL A 112 17.61 -13.59 -3.56
CA VAL A 112 18.27 -14.89 -3.71
C VAL A 112 18.68 -15.06 -5.18
N PRO A 113 19.89 -15.56 -5.47
CA PRO A 113 20.40 -15.68 -6.84
C PRO A 113 19.89 -16.95 -7.52
N ALA A 114 18.57 -17.16 -7.54
CA ALA A 114 17.92 -18.32 -8.16
C ALA A 114 16.99 -17.89 -9.30
N THR A 115 17.05 -18.62 -10.41
CA THR A 115 16.15 -18.46 -11.56
C THR A 115 14.97 -19.42 -11.50
N ARG A 116 14.00 -19.26 -12.41
CA ARG A 116 12.92 -20.25 -12.57
C ARG A 116 13.45 -21.62 -12.94
N SER A 117 14.47 -21.68 -13.80
CA SER A 117 15.11 -22.93 -14.21
C SER A 117 15.82 -23.61 -13.04
N ASP A 118 16.48 -22.86 -12.17
CA ASP A 118 17.10 -23.40 -10.94
C ASP A 118 16.10 -24.12 -10.04
N ILE A 119 14.89 -23.56 -9.92
CA ILE A 119 13.81 -24.16 -9.13
C ILE A 119 13.27 -25.43 -9.83
N SER A 120 12.99 -25.36 -11.13
CA SER A 120 12.44 -26.51 -11.88
C SER A 120 13.42 -27.67 -12.00
N SER A 121 14.73 -27.40 -12.11
CA SER A 121 15.80 -28.41 -12.22
C SER A 121 16.30 -28.93 -10.87
N GLY A 122 15.86 -28.34 -9.75
CA GLY A 122 16.33 -28.72 -8.42
C GLY A 122 17.81 -28.39 -8.18
N SER A 123 18.32 -27.32 -8.79
CA SER A 123 19.70 -26.88 -8.60
C SER A 123 19.94 -26.48 -7.14
N GLN A 124 21.20 -26.43 -6.72
CA GLN A 124 21.56 -26.02 -5.37
C GLN A 124 21.02 -24.62 -5.02
N LYS A 125 21.09 -23.68 -5.98
CA LYS A 125 20.50 -22.34 -5.87
C LYS A 125 18.99 -22.38 -5.70
N GLY A 126 18.31 -23.27 -6.43
CA GLY A 126 16.86 -23.47 -6.31
C GLY A 126 16.47 -24.00 -4.94
N LYS A 127 17.19 -25.02 -4.43
CA LYS A 127 16.98 -25.60 -3.09
C LYS A 127 17.18 -24.57 -1.98
N GLU A 128 18.22 -23.75 -2.05
CA GLU A 128 18.47 -22.67 -1.09
C GLU A 128 17.37 -21.61 -1.10
N ALA A 129 16.90 -21.21 -2.29
CA ALA A 129 15.79 -20.27 -2.41
C ALA A 129 14.49 -20.82 -1.81
N ILE A 130 14.18 -22.11 -2.06
CA ILE A 130 13.01 -22.79 -1.47
C ILE A 130 13.15 -22.89 0.04
N SER A 131 14.34 -23.22 0.57
CA SER A 131 14.56 -23.28 2.02
C SER A 131 14.31 -21.94 2.70
N ARG A 132 14.53 -20.82 2.02
CA ARG A 132 14.35 -19.48 2.57
C ARG A 132 12.91 -18.95 2.44
N TYR A 133 12.26 -19.21 1.31
CA TYR A 133 10.98 -18.57 0.94
C TYR A 133 9.81 -19.54 0.76
N GLY A 134 10.05 -20.84 0.95
CA GLY A 134 9.10 -21.88 0.58
C GLY A 134 9.05 -22.11 -0.94
N MET A 135 8.32 -23.16 -1.32
CA MET A 135 8.10 -23.49 -2.73
C MET A 135 7.23 -22.41 -3.38
N PRO A 136 7.65 -21.82 -4.52
CA PRO A 136 6.81 -20.85 -5.20
C PRO A 136 5.51 -21.44 -5.74
N ASP A 137 4.45 -20.64 -5.73
CA ASP A 137 3.19 -20.95 -6.40
C ASP A 137 3.45 -21.38 -7.86
N PRO A 138 2.93 -22.54 -8.32
CA PRO A 138 3.08 -23.00 -9.70
C PRO A 138 2.65 -21.97 -10.76
N ASP A 139 1.64 -21.15 -10.47
CA ASP A 139 1.21 -20.08 -11.37
C ASP A 139 2.24 -18.95 -11.46
N VAL A 140 3.02 -18.73 -10.40
CA VAL A 140 4.14 -17.78 -10.43
C VAL A 140 5.32 -18.35 -11.21
N LEU A 141 5.56 -19.67 -11.12
CA LEU A 141 6.61 -20.35 -11.90
C LEU A 141 6.28 -20.41 -13.39
N SER A 142 5.04 -20.74 -13.74
CA SER A 142 4.55 -20.71 -15.13
C SER A 142 4.44 -19.29 -15.69
N GLY A 143 4.29 -18.29 -14.80
CA GLY A 143 4.15 -16.88 -15.19
C GLY A 143 2.72 -16.42 -15.39
N LYS A 144 1.72 -17.27 -15.12
CA LYS A 144 0.30 -16.89 -15.04
C LYS A 144 0.05 -15.82 -13.96
N LYS A 145 0.68 -15.97 -12.78
CA LYS A 145 0.69 -14.94 -11.71
C LYS A 145 1.98 -14.15 -11.76
N ARG A 146 1.88 -12.91 -12.21
CA ARG A 146 3.05 -12.06 -12.46
C ARG A 146 2.72 -10.60 -12.23
N SER A 147 3.66 -9.89 -11.61
CA SER A 147 3.52 -8.44 -11.52
C SER A 147 3.59 -7.82 -12.91
N SER A 148 2.74 -6.83 -13.15
CA SER A 148 2.73 -6.04 -14.40
C SER A 148 4.07 -5.34 -14.65
N PHE A 149 4.88 -5.15 -13.61
CA PHE A 149 6.19 -4.48 -13.66
C PHE A 149 7.38 -5.45 -13.71
N SER A 150 7.14 -6.75 -13.90
CA SER A 150 8.22 -7.72 -14.05
C SER A 150 8.80 -7.70 -15.48
N ALA A 151 10.13 -7.81 -15.63
CA ALA A 151 10.79 -7.89 -16.95
C ALA A 151 10.27 -9.08 -17.79
N PRO A 152 10.28 -9.09 -19.13
CA PRO A 152 9.70 -10.20 -19.93
C PRO A 152 10.20 -11.60 -19.54
N LEU A 153 9.37 -12.63 -19.76
CA LEU A 153 9.81 -14.02 -19.62
C LEU A 153 10.82 -14.35 -20.72
N LYS A 154 11.90 -15.01 -20.34
CA LYS A 154 12.90 -15.57 -21.24
C LYS A 154 12.81 -17.08 -21.17
#